data_AF-A0A9J9EQV4-F1
#
_entry.id   AF-A0A9J9EQV4-F1
#
_cell.length_a   1.000
_cell.length_b   1.000
_cell.length_c   1.000
_cell.angle_alpha   90.00
_cell.angle_beta   90.00
_cell.angle_gamma   90.00
#
_symmetry.space_group_name_H-M   'P 1'
#
loop_
_entity.id
_entity.type
_entity.pdbx_description
1 polymer ?
#
loop_
_entity_poly.entity_id
_entity_poly.type
_entity_poly.pdbx_seq_one_letter_code
_entity_poly.pdbx_strand_id
1 'polypeptide(L)'
;MNKGRTIDTKQTRWITGFFLLMFSLVIDIASATQEIQFKVVDQMGNPIANAVVSANGEPTDDIANIAVMDQINSQFSPHVLVIQKNQAVRFPNSDDIRHHIYSFSEPKPFEIRLYKGEHSTPITFDKSGVVVLGCNIHDQMLGYIYVAENEVTAITDQDGIARLRTQATEFTFWHANLSASNSERVKKSFARENAQNNESTNRTSNRVSEMKTVTLTLLENKKTEVKRRKFSRKFSSREQ
;
A
#
# COMPACT_ATOMS: atom_id res chain seq x y z
N MET A 1 -37.17 -33.35 79.81
CA MET A 1 -38.43 -33.27 79.03
C MET A 1 -38.22 -32.37 77.83
N ASN A 2 -38.55 -32.91 76.66
CA ASN A 2 -38.35 -32.33 75.34
C ASN A 2 -39.42 -31.26 75.05
N LYS A 3 -39.04 -30.09 74.52
CA LYS A 3 -39.95 -29.23 73.74
C LYS A 3 -39.20 -28.65 72.56
N GLY A 4 -39.56 -29.17 71.38
CA GLY A 4 -39.03 -28.80 70.10
C GLY A 4 -39.29 -27.33 69.77
N ARG A 5 -38.31 -26.70 69.15
CA ARG A 5 -38.42 -25.37 68.57
C ARG A 5 -38.79 -25.53 67.10
N THR A 6 -40.00 -25.13 66.77
CA THR A 6 -40.56 -25.03 65.42
C THR A 6 -39.74 -24.07 64.56
N ILE A 7 -39.36 -24.50 63.36
CA ILE A 7 -38.76 -23.64 62.34
C ILE A 7 -39.92 -22.90 61.67
N ASP A 8 -40.00 -21.57 61.88
CA ASP A 8 -40.96 -20.70 61.20
C ASP A 8 -40.36 -20.29 59.83
N THR A 9 -40.91 -20.87 58.77
CA THR A 9 -40.64 -20.55 57.38
C THR A 9 -41.37 -19.27 57.00
N LYS A 10 -40.74 -18.13 57.27
CA LYS A 10 -41.13 -16.85 56.66
C LYS A 10 -40.02 -16.25 55.82
N GLN A 11 -40.26 -16.36 54.52
CA GLN A 11 -40.14 -15.27 53.57
C GLN A 11 -38.73 -14.80 53.21
N THR A 12 -38.19 -15.47 52.19
CA THR A 12 -37.86 -14.86 50.90
C THR A 12 -37.90 -13.32 50.83
N ARG A 13 -36.81 -12.74 50.30
CA ARG A 13 -36.60 -11.37 49.76
C ARG A 13 -35.57 -10.50 50.50
N TRP A 14 -34.38 -11.02 50.79
CA TRP A 14 -33.23 -10.17 51.15
C TRP A 14 -31.90 -10.67 50.53
N ILE A 15 -31.96 -11.25 49.33
CA ILE A 15 -30.78 -11.40 48.46
C ILE A 15 -31.00 -10.53 47.22
N THR A 16 -31.27 -9.24 47.47
CA THR A 16 -30.96 -8.19 46.51
C THR A 16 -29.52 -7.78 46.76
N GLY A 17 -28.65 -8.07 45.79
CA GLY A 17 -27.36 -7.39 45.69
C GLY A 17 -26.10 -8.20 46.00
N PHE A 18 -26.02 -9.48 45.62
CA PHE A 18 -24.71 -10.12 45.48
C PHE A 18 -24.34 -10.26 43.99
N PHE A 19 -23.68 -9.21 43.52
CA PHE A 19 -22.72 -9.22 42.41
C PHE A 19 -23.21 -9.79 41.07
N LEU A 20 -24.12 -9.05 40.47
CA LEU A 20 -24.19 -8.88 39.02
C LEU A 20 -22.92 -8.15 38.56
N LEU A 21 -21.79 -8.85 38.47
CA LEU A 21 -20.58 -8.34 37.81
C LEU A 21 -19.64 -9.49 37.44
N MET A 22 -20.11 -10.39 36.59
CA MET A 22 -19.21 -11.07 35.65
C MET A 22 -18.62 -9.97 34.75
N PHE A 23 -17.57 -9.32 35.27
CA PHE A 23 -16.71 -8.41 34.54
C PHE A 23 -16.05 -9.25 33.44
N SER A 24 -16.71 -9.34 32.30
CA SER A 24 -16.11 -9.80 31.06
C SER A 24 -15.04 -8.77 30.73
N LEU A 25 -13.85 -8.95 31.31
CA LEU A 25 -12.64 -8.25 30.92
C LEU A 25 -12.28 -8.80 29.54
N VAL A 26 -12.96 -8.30 28.51
CA VAL A 26 -12.49 -8.41 27.14
C VAL A 26 -11.23 -7.56 27.11
N ILE A 27 -10.09 -8.21 27.33
CA ILE A 27 -8.79 -7.60 27.10
C ILE A 27 -8.72 -7.44 25.58
N ASP A 28 -9.10 -6.27 25.08
CA ASP A 28 -8.71 -5.85 23.74
C ASP A 28 -7.19 -5.77 23.75
N ILE A 29 -6.53 -6.85 23.31
CA ILE A 29 -5.11 -6.82 22.99
C ILE A 29 -5.01 -5.96 21.74
N ALA A 30 -4.98 -4.63 21.94
CA ALA A 30 -4.55 -3.69 20.93
C ALA A 30 -3.14 -4.10 20.56
N SER A 31 -3.02 -4.87 19.48
CA SER A 31 -1.72 -5.30 19.02
C SER A 31 -1.06 -4.03 18.50
N ALA A 32 0.02 -3.60 19.16
CA ALA A 32 0.74 -2.39 18.77
C ALA A 32 1.40 -2.62 17.40
N THR A 33 1.10 -1.79 16.40
CA THR A 33 1.81 -1.82 15.13
C THR A 33 3.26 -1.44 15.36
N GLN A 34 4.19 -2.11 14.68
CA GLN A 34 5.62 -1.80 14.77
C GLN A 34 6.04 -1.03 13.54
N GLU A 35 6.87 -0.01 13.70
CA GLU A 35 7.54 0.61 12.56
C GLU A 35 8.65 -0.34 12.06
N ILE A 36 8.53 -0.75 10.81
CA ILE A 36 9.51 -1.55 10.09
C ILE A 36 10.08 -0.68 8.99
N GLN A 37 11.40 -0.66 8.89
CA GLN A 37 12.11 0.09 7.87
C GLN A 37 12.73 -0.87 6.85
N PHE A 38 12.55 -0.59 5.57
CA PHE A 38 13.18 -1.32 4.48
C PHE A 38 14.20 -0.45 3.75
N LYS A 39 15.36 -1.03 3.42
CA LYS A 39 16.30 -0.51 2.43
C LYS A 39 16.19 -1.38 1.18
N VAL A 40 15.62 -0.85 0.12
CA VAL A 40 15.43 -1.57 -1.15
C VAL A 40 16.58 -1.21 -2.09
N VAL A 41 17.26 -2.23 -2.59
CA VAL A 41 18.44 -2.09 -3.46
C VAL A 41 18.35 -2.98 -4.70
N ASP A 42 19.06 -2.62 -5.75
CA ASP A 42 19.23 -3.47 -6.93
C ASP A 42 20.28 -4.57 -6.72
N GLN A 43 20.49 -5.40 -7.74
CA GLN A 43 21.49 -6.47 -7.75
C GLN A 43 22.95 -5.99 -7.59
N MET A 44 23.23 -4.69 -7.73
CA MET A 44 24.54 -4.08 -7.53
C MET A 44 24.64 -3.38 -6.16
N GLY A 45 23.57 -3.37 -5.36
CA GLY A 45 23.51 -2.69 -4.08
C GLY A 45 23.13 -1.21 -4.15
N ASN A 46 22.77 -0.69 -5.34
CA ASN A 46 22.34 0.69 -5.48
C ASN A 46 20.92 0.86 -4.91
N PRO A 47 20.60 1.99 -4.25
CA PRO A 47 19.26 2.27 -3.77
C PRO A 47 18.24 2.36 -4.92
N ILE A 48 17.04 1.83 -4.70
CA ILE A 48 15.93 1.91 -5.65
C ILE A 48 14.87 2.87 -5.08
N ALA A 49 14.71 4.02 -5.72
CA ALA A 49 13.59 4.94 -5.46
C ALA A 49 12.30 4.49 -6.15
N ASN A 50 11.15 4.98 -5.67
CA ASN A 50 9.83 4.71 -6.26
C ASN A 50 9.41 3.22 -6.28
N ALA A 51 10.11 2.34 -5.56
CA ALA A 51 9.59 1.01 -5.26
C ALA A 51 8.49 1.11 -4.20
N VAL A 52 7.39 0.40 -4.41
CA VAL A 52 6.29 0.25 -3.45
C VAL A 52 6.55 -0.97 -2.60
N VAL A 53 6.48 -0.78 -1.29
CA VAL A 53 6.45 -1.85 -0.29
C VAL A 53 5.07 -1.88 0.31
N SER A 54 4.43 -3.04 0.33
CA SER A 54 3.11 -3.20 0.93
C SER A 54 2.99 -4.45 1.78
N ALA A 55 2.02 -4.45 2.67
CA ALA A 55 1.70 -5.61 3.49
C ALA A 55 0.21 -5.61 3.83
N ASN A 56 -0.37 -6.79 4.06
CA ASN A 56 -1.77 -6.89 4.46
C ASN A 56 -2.01 -6.07 5.75
N GLY A 57 -3.07 -5.28 5.74
CA GLY A 57 -3.45 -4.42 6.87
C GLY A 57 -4.51 -3.41 6.45
N GLU A 58 -5.17 -2.82 7.45
CA GLU A 58 -6.15 -1.76 7.19
C GLU A 58 -5.44 -0.52 6.65
N PRO A 59 -5.87 0.01 5.49
CA PRO A 59 -5.23 1.18 4.90
C PRO A 59 -5.43 2.41 5.80
N THR A 60 -4.40 3.23 5.88
CA THR A 60 -4.45 4.51 6.59
C THR A 60 -5.04 5.63 5.74
N ASP A 61 -5.15 5.40 4.43
CA ASP A 61 -5.56 6.41 3.46
C ASP A 61 -7.08 6.49 3.37
N ASP A 62 -7.59 7.71 3.39
CA ASP A 62 -9.02 7.97 3.22
C ASP A 62 -9.43 7.81 1.75
N ILE A 63 -10.08 6.67 1.48
CA ILE A 63 -10.60 6.29 0.15
C ILE A 63 -11.62 7.31 -0.37
N ALA A 64 -12.27 8.09 0.50
CA ALA A 64 -13.21 9.13 0.09
C ALA A 64 -12.52 10.30 -0.61
N ASN A 65 -11.22 10.52 -0.35
CA ASN A 65 -10.46 11.57 -1.02
C ASN A 65 -10.05 11.14 -2.43
N ILE A 66 -10.29 12.02 -3.39
CA ILE A 66 -9.85 11.85 -4.78
C ILE A 66 -8.34 12.05 -4.85
N ALA A 67 -7.60 11.01 -5.23
CA ALA A 67 -6.17 11.09 -5.47
C ALA A 67 -5.88 11.87 -6.76
N VAL A 68 -4.68 12.43 -6.89
CA VAL A 68 -4.30 13.28 -8.02
C VAL A 68 -3.04 12.75 -8.68
N MET A 69 -3.07 12.63 -10.01
CA MET A 69 -1.93 12.32 -10.85
C MET A 69 -1.84 13.35 -11.98
N ASP A 70 -1.10 14.41 -11.74
CA ASP A 70 -0.93 15.54 -12.65
C ASP A 70 0.05 15.22 -13.78
N GLN A 71 0.13 16.11 -14.75
CA GLN A 71 1.08 16.11 -15.85
C GLN A 71 1.86 17.41 -15.79
N ILE A 72 3.15 17.30 -15.47
CA ILE A 72 4.06 18.43 -15.24
C ILE A 72 5.38 18.11 -15.94
N ASN A 73 5.88 19.03 -16.74
CA ASN A 73 7.09 18.90 -17.54
C ASN A 73 7.10 17.64 -18.42
N SER A 74 5.96 17.33 -19.07
CA SER A 74 5.76 16.14 -19.90
C SER A 74 5.98 14.82 -19.15
N GLN A 75 5.72 14.80 -17.84
CA GLN A 75 5.82 13.64 -16.97
C GLN A 75 4.58 13.53 -16.10
N PHE A 76 4.22 12.31 -15.71
CA PHE A 76 3.21 12.12 -14.66
C PHE A 76 3.81 12.49 -13.29
N SER A 77 3.03 13.21 -12.48
CA SER A 77 3.41 13.68 -11.15
C SER A 77 2.31 13.35 -10.13
N PRO A 78 2.57 12.49 -9.12
CA PRO A 78 3.82 11.76 -8.92
C PRO A 78 4.08 10.72 -10.01
N HIS A 79 5.33 10.25 -10.14
CA HIS A 79 5.67 9.20 -11.11
C HIS A 79 5.03 7.84 -10.74
N VAL A 80 4.95 7.56 -9.44
CA VAL A 80 4.24 6.43 -8.85
C VAL A 80 3.20 6.98 -7.89
N LEU A 81 1.94 6.66 -8.13
CA LEU A 81 0.83 6.96 -7.24
C LEU A 81 0.34 5.67 -6.58
N VAL A 82 0.20 5.67 -5.26
CA VAL A 82 -0.46 4.57 -4.54
C VAL A 82 -1.87 5.01 -4.19
N ILE A 83 -2.85 4.15 -4.46
CA ILE A 83 -4.25 4.35 -4.11
C ILE A 83 -4.82 3.06 -3.53
N GLN A 84 -5.95 3.17 -2.84
CA GLN A 84 -6.72 2.01 -2.43
C GLN A 84 -7.75 1.62 -3.50
N LYS A 85 -8.11 0.34 -3.54
CA LYS A 85 -9.22 -0.16 -4.35
C LYS A 85 -10.50 0.63 -4.06
N ASN A 86 -11.22 0.94 -5.12
CA ASN A 86 -12.39 1.82 -5.19
C ASN A 86 -12.12 3.32 -5.00
N GLN A 87 -10.86 3.74 -4.86
CA GLN A 87 -10.52 5.16 -4.85
C GLN A 87 -10.58 5.74 -6.27
N ALA A 88 -10.97 7.02 -6.36
CA ALA A 88 -10.94 7.78 -7.60
C ALA A 88 -9.64 8.57 -7.77
N VAL A 89 -9.15 8.65 -9.01
CA VAL A 89 -7.99 9.47 -9.39
C VAL A 89 -8.40 10.52 -10.41
N ARG A 90 -7.99 11.75 -10.17
CA ARG A 90 -8.10 12.86 -11.12
C ARG A 90 -6.76 13.09 -11.81
N PHE A 91 -6.82 13.43 -13.10
CA PHE A 91 -5.65 13.65 -13.94
C PHE A 91 -5.62 15.09 -14.44
N PRO A 92 -5.25 16.07 -13.61
CA PRO A 92 -5.04 17.41 -14.14
C PRO A 92 -3.89 17.44 -15.15
N ASN A 93 -3.86 18.52 -15.94
CA ASN A 93 -2.76 18.80 -16.84
C ASN A 93 -2.26 20.22 -16.61
N SER A 94 -1.20 20.33 -15.81
CA SER A 94 -0.47 21.56 -15.52
C SER A 94 0.58 21.94 -16.58
N ASP A 95 0.76 21.14 -17.64
CA ASP A 95 1.59 21.53 -18.77
C ASP A 95 0.89 22.53 -19.71
N ASP A 96 1.71 23.26 -20.46
CA ASP A 96 1.19 24.21 -21.45
C ASP A 96 0.67 23.57 -22.74
N ILE A 97 0.94 22.28 -22.92
CA ILE A 97 0.54 21.46 -24.07
C ILE A 97 -0.56 20.48 -23.68
N ARG A 98 -1.33 20.02 -24.67
CA ARG A 98 -2.34 18.98 -24.45
C ARG A 98 -1.66 17.63 -24.36
N HIS A 99 -2.22 16.72 -23.55
CA HIS A 99 -1.77 15.33 -23.45
C HIS A 99 -2.92 14.36 -23.69
N HIS A 100 -2.58 13.13 -24.08
CA HIS A 100 -3.51 12.02 -24.26
C HIS A 100 -3.05 10.84 -23.41
N ILE A 101 -3.66 10.69 -22.24
CA ILE A 101 -3.35 9.62 -21.28
C ILE A 101 -4.07 8.34 -21.70
N TYR A 102 -3.41 7.20 -21.57
CA TYR A 102 -4.06 5.90 -21.69
C TYR A 102 -3.50 4.88 -20.69
N SER A 103 -4.25 3.80 -20.50
CA SER A 103 -3.79 2.54 -19.92
C SER A 103 -4.40 1.35 -20.67
N PHE A 104 -3.60 0.28 -20.84
CA PHE A 104 -4.09 -1.04 -21.27
C PHE A 104 -3.93 -2.10 -20.19
N SER A 105 -3.55 -1.71 -18.97
CA SER A 105 -3.43 -2.66 -17.86
C SER A 105 -4.79 -3.25 -17.51
N GLU A 106 -4.83 -4.56 -17.27
CA GLU A 106 -6.07 -5.29 -16.94
C GLU A 106 -6.86 -4.70 -15.75
N PRO A 107 -6.21 -4.20 -14.66
CA PRO A 107 -6.96 -3.59 -13.55
C PRO A 107 -7.79 -2.37 -13.97
N LYS A 108 -7.32 -1.58 -14.95
CA LYS A 108 -8.07 -0.44 -15.47
C LYS A 108 -7.60 -0.02 -16.88
N PRO A 109 -8.23 -0.52 -17.95
CA PRO A 109 -8.07 0.04 -19.28
C PRO A 109 -8.89 1.33 -19.42
N PHE A 110 -8.29 2.41 -19.92
CA PHE A 110 -8.97 3.67 -20.19
C PHE A 110 -8.16 4.58 -21.11
N GLU A 111 -8.78 5.66 -21.59
CA GLU A 111 -8.08 6.78 -22.21
C GLU A 111 -8.75 8.12 -21.87
N ILE A 112 -7.96 9.19 -21.84
CA ILE A 112 -8.41 10.58 -21.75
C ILE A 112 -7.78 11.33 -22.92
N ARG A 113 -8.59 11.71 -23.90
CA ARG A 113 -8.10 12.26 -25.17
C ARG A 113 -7.76 13.75 -25.03
N LEU A 114 -6.55 14.10 -25.49
CA LEU A 114 -6.05 15.45 -25.81
C LEU A 114 -6.72 16.61 -25.05
N TYR A 115 -6.29 16.85 -23.82
CA TYR A 115 -6.81 17.92 -22.97
C TYR A 115 -5.70 18.74 -22.29
N LYS A 116 -6.06 19.93 -21.80
CA LYS A 116 -5.22 20.84 -20.99
C LYS A 116 -6.04 21.30 -19.77
N GLY A 117 -5.39 21.56 -18.64
CA GLY A 117 -6.02 22.03 -17.40
C GLY A 117 -6.70 20.93 -16.58
N GLU A 118 -7.63 21.34 -15.72
CA GLU A 118 -8.18 20.53 -14.61
C GLU A 118 -9.39 19.65 -14.98
N HIS A 119 -9.87 19.71 -16.22
CA HIS A 119 -11.23 19.25 -16.58
C HIS A 119 -11.38 17.73 -16.80
N SER A 120 -10.51 16.89 -16.24
CA SER A 120 -10.69 15.44 -16.32
C SER A 120 -11.71 14.96 -15.27
N THR A 121 -12.75 14.24 -15.69
CA THR A 121 -13.59 13.48 -14.76
C THR A 121 -12.74 12.44 -14.02
N PRO A 122 -12.78 12.37 -12.68
CA PRO A 122 -12.06 11.36 -11.92
C PRO A 122 -12.43 9.94 -12.37
N ILE A 123 -11.44 9.05 -12.40
CA ILE A 123 -11.60 7.63 -12.75
C ILE A 123 -11.47 6.79 -11.49
N THR A 124 -12.46 5.96 -11.21
CA THR A 124 -12.44 5.01 -10.08
C THR A 124 -11.69 3.73 -10.44
N PHE A 125 -10.83 3.25 -9.54
CA PHE A 125 -10.02 2.04 -9.71
C PHE A 125 -10.52 0.91 -8.82
N ASP A 126 -11.33 0.01 -9.39
CA ASP A 126 -12.10 -1.01 -8.69
C ASP A 126 -11.41 -2.39 -8.64
N LYS A 127 -10.24 -2.53 -9.26
CA LYS A 127 -9.44 -3.76 -9.26
C LYS A 127 -8.03 -3.48 -8.74
N SER A 128 -7.55 -4.35 -7.85
CA SER A 128 -6.18 -4.29 -7.33
C SER A 128 -5.15 -4.70 -8.38
N GLY A 129 -3.93 -4.18 -8.23
CA GLY A 129 -2.83 -4.41 -9.15
C GLY A 129 -2.19 -3.12 -9.65
N VAL A 130 -1.35 -3.22 -10.67
CA VAL A 130 -0.58 -2.09 -11.18
C VAL A 130 -1.11 -1.64 -12.52
N VAL A 131 -1.50 -0.37 -12.59
CA VAL A 131 -1.94 0.30 -13.81
C VAL A 131 -0.77 1.09 -14.38
N VAL A 132 -0.39 0.78 -15.62
CA VAL A 132 0.69 1.46 -16.34
C VAL A 132 0.05 2.52 -17.22
N LEU A 133 0.45 3.77 -16.99
CA LEU A 133 0.03 4.92 -17.76
C LEU A 133 1.06 5.26 -18.82
N GLY A 134 0.57 5.69 -19.98
CA GLY A 134 1.40 6.32 -21.01
C GLY A 134 0.71 7.53 -21.61
N CYS A 135 1.48 8.35 -22.33
CA CYS A 135 0.97 9.41 -23.19
C CYS A 135 1.12 9.01 -24.66
N ASN A 136 0.10 9.28 -25.49
CA ASN A 136 0.13 8.93 -26.91
C ASN A 136 1.07 9.80 -27.75
N ILE A 137 1.28 11.05 -27.32
CA ILE A 137 2.11 12.01 -28.07
C ILE A 137 3.52 12.16 -27.49
N HIS A 138 3.78 11.61 -26.30
CA HIS A 138 5.08 11.62 -25.63
C HIS A 138 5.48 10.21 -25.23
N ASP A 139 6.22 9.51 -26.09
CA ASP A 139 6.62 8.10 -25.90
C ASP A 139 7.40 7.83 -24.60
N GLN A 140 7.98 8.87 -23.99
CA GLN A 140 8.76 8.77 -22.75
C GLN A 140 7.95 9.05 -21.49
N MET A 141 6.74 9.59 -21.64
CA MET A 141 5.87 9.95 -20.52
C MET A 141 5.17 8.70 -20.00
N LEU A 142 5.71 8.15 -18.92
CA LEU A 142 5.21 6.96 -18.23
C LEU A 142 4.94 7.24 -16.76
N GLY A 143 3.90 6.62 -16.24
CA GLY A 143 3.51 6.71 -14.83
C GLY A 143 2.85 5.42 -14.39
N TYR A 144 2.76 5.23 -13.07
CA TYR A 144 2.24 3.99 -12.51
C TYR A 144 1.28 4.28 -11.37
N ILE A 145 0.14 3.60 -11.36
CA ILE A 145 -0.79 3.59 -10.23
C ILE A 145 -0.75 2.19 -9.61
N TYR A 146 -0.32 2.12 -8.36
CA TYR A 146 -0.39 0.91 -7.54
C TYR A 146 -1.74 0.92 -6.80
N VAL A 147 -2.65 0.02 -7.19
CA VAL A 147 -3.96 -0.14 -6.57
C VAL A 147 -3.87 -1.21 -5.49
N ALA A 148 -3.75 -0.77 -4.24
CA ALA A 148 -3.72 -1.60 -3.04
C ALA A 148 -5.12 -2.13 -2.68
N GLU A 149 -5.20 -3.32 -2.09
CA GLU A 149 -6.44 -3.87 -1.57
C GLU A 149 -6.19 -4.47 -0.19
N ASN A 150 -6.67 -3.78 0.85
CA ASN A 150 -6.41 -4.13 2.24
C ASN A 150 -4.91 -4.24 2.52
N GLU A 151 -4.14 -3.29 1.99
CA GLU A 151 -2.69 -3.19 2.19
C GLU A 151 -2.34 -1.83 2.80
N VAL A 152 -1.49 -1.85 3.83
CA VAL A 152 -0.68 -0.69 4.20
C VAL A 152 0.49 -0.60 3.25
N THR A 153 0.87 0.62 2.84
CA THR A 153 1.86 0.83 1.79
C THR A 153 2.88 1.90 2.16
N ALA A 154 4.06 1.84 1.54
CA ALA A 154 5.03 2.92 1.55
C ALA A 154 5.80 2.93 0.22
N ILE A 155 6.19 4.12 -0.24
CA ILE A 155 7.06 4.31 -1.40
C ILE A 155 8.46 4.61 -0.90
N THR A 156 9.46 3.98 -1.53
CA THR A 156 10.87 4.24 -1.25
C THR A 156 11.32 5.61 -1.75
N ASP A 157 12.10 6.32 -0.92
CA ASP A 157 12.74 7.58 -1.27
C ASP A 157 13.98 7.40 -2.16
N GLN A 158 14.74 8.47 -2.39
CA GLN A 158 15.97 8.44 -3.21
C GLN A 158 17.08 7.57 -2.61
N ASP A 159 17.04 7.36 -1.30
CA ASP A 159 17.94 6.44 -0.62
C ASP A 159 17.37 5.01 -0.61
N GLY A 160 16.28 4.74 -1.30
CA GLY A 160 15.64 3.42 -1.33
C GLY A 160 15.01 3.03 0.01
N ILE A 161 14.68 4.00 0.86
CA ILE A 161 14.13 3.76 2.19
C ILE A 161 12.60 3.85 2.16
N ALA A 162 11.93 2.81 2.67
CA ALA A 162 10.49 2.81 2.95
C ALA A 162 10.24 2.47 4.42
N ARG A 163 9.19 3.06 5.01
CA ARG A 163 8.79 2.84 6.41
C ARG A 163 7.31 2.46 6.47
N LEU A 164 7.00 1.33 7.09
CA LEU A 164 5.62 0.89 7.32
C LEU A 164 5.37 0.67 8.81
N ARG A 165 4.16 1.01 9.28
CA ARG A 165 3.69 0.59 10.60
C ARG A 165 2.75 -0.59 10.45
N THR A 166 3.22 -1.78 10.80
CA THR A 166 2.46 -3.02 10.62
C THR A 166 2.92 -4.11 11.59
N GLN A 167 2.18 -5.20 11.64
CA GLN A 167 2.56 -6.46 12.29
C GLN A 167 2.71 -7.61 11.30
N ALA A 168 2.54 -7.32 10.01
CA ALA A 168 2.68 -8.31 8.96
C ALA A 168 4.13 -8.85 8.93
N THR A 169 4.23 -10.12 8.55
CA THR A 169 5.51 -10.81 8.31
C THR A 169 5.72 -11.11 6.83
N GLU A 170 4.68 -10.99 6.01
CA GLU A 170 4.75 -11.10 4.55
C GLU A 170 4.57 -9.70 3.94
N PHE A 171 5.45 -9.37 3.01
CA PHE A 171 5.50 -8.08 2.34
C PHE A 171 5.56 -8.30 0.83
N THR A 172 4.88 -7.42 0.10
CA THR A 172 4.91 -7.36 -1.35
C THR A 172 5.75 -6.17 -1.78
N PHE A 173 6.60 -6.38 -2.78
CA PHE A 173 7.48 -5.38 -3.35
C PHE A 173 7.15 -5.22 -4.83
N TRP A 174 7.05 -3.98 -5.29
CA TRP A 174 6.87 -3.64 -6.69
C TRP A 174 7.82 -2.52 -7.10
N HIS A 175 8.31 -2.58 -8.33
CA HIS A 175 9.01 -1.48 -8.98
C HIS A 175 8.80 -1.58 -10.49
N ALA A 176 8.76 -0.44 -11.18
CA ALA A 176 8.51 -0.37 -12.62
C ALA A 176 9.42 -1.29 -13.44
N ASN A 177 10.68 -1.44 -13.05
CA ASN A 177 11.67 -2.26 -13.77
C ASN A 177 11.79 -3.70 -13.26
N LEU A 178 10.89 -4.17 -12.38
CA LEU A 178 10.95 -5.52 -11.83
C LEU A 178 10.63 -6.59 -12.89
N SER A 179 9.77 -6.26 -13.86
CA SER A 179 9.41 -7.17 -14.94
C SER A 179 9.08 -6.45 -16.24
N ALA A 180 9.01 -7.20 -17.33
CA ALA A 180 8.74 -6.65 -18.66
C ALA A 180 7.29 -6.19 -18.84
N SER A 181 6.38 -6.59 -17.94
CA SER A 181 5.00 -6.08 -17.90
C SER A 181 4.87 -4.81 -17.07
N ASN A 182 5.92 -4.43 -16.32
CA ASN A 182 5.92 -3.36 -15.33
C ASN A 182 4.90 -3.54 -14.20
N SER A 183 4.24 -4.71 -14.11
CA SER A 183 3.12 -4.96 -13.20
C SER A 183 3.34 -6.11 -12.22
N GLU A 184 4.45 -6.84 -12.35
CA GLU A 184 4.76 -7.96 -11.48
C GLU A 184 5.09 -7.49 -10.08
N ARG A 185 4.57 -8.20 -9.07
CA ARG A 185 4.81 -7.93 -7.65
C ARG A 185 5.48 -9.15 -7.03
N VAL A 186 6.51 -8.94 -6.23
CA VAL A 186 7.29 -10.01 -5.60
C VAL A 186 7.02 -10.04 -4.10
N LYS A 187 6.67 -11.21 -3.57
CA LYS A 187 6.43 -11.41 -2.14
C LYS A 187 7.69 -11.88 -1.43
N LYS A 188 7.92 -11.40 -0.20
CA LYS A 188 8.97 -11.87 0.70
C LYS A 188 8.47 -11.93 2.13
N SER A 189 8.93 -12.94 2.88
CA SER A 189 8.58 -13.14 4.28
C SER A 189 9.78 -12.85 5.19
N PHE A 190 9.53 -12.18 6.30
CA PHE A 190 10.53 -11.89 7.33
C PHE A 190 10.07 -12.48 8.65
N ALA A 191 10.96 -13.18 9.35
CA ALA A 191 10.67 -13.70 10.68
C ALA A 191 10.47 -12.56 11.69
N ARG A 192 9.56 -12.75 12.66
CA ARG A 192 9.50 -11.89 13.85
C ARG A 192 10.71 -12.23 14.72
N GLU A 193 11.53 -11.26 15.07
CA GLU A 193 12.57 -11.48 16.06
C GLU A 193 11.91 -11.81 17.41
N ASN A 194 12.23 -12.97 18.00
CA ASN A 194 11.73 -13.33 19.32
C ASN A 194 12.40 -12.45 20.38
N ALA A 195 11.63 -11.53 20.97
CA ALA A 195 12.08 -10.60 22.00
C ALA A 195 12.40 -11.25 23.38
N GLN A 196 12.61 -12.58 23.45
CA GLN A 196 12.76 -13.30 24.73
C GLN A 196 14.18 -13.74 25.09
N ASN A 197 15.20 -13.50 24.26
CA ASN A 197 16.58 -13.94 24.57
C ASN A 197 17.57 -12.78 24.71
N ASN A 198 17.28 -11.78 25.54
CA ASN A 198 18.29 -10.80 25.99
C ASN A 198 17.93 -10.30 27.39
N GLU A 199 18.07 -11.17 28.38
CA GLU A 199 18.19 -10.74 29.77
C GLU A 199 19.67 -10.47 30.08
N SER A 200 19.93 -9.31 30.70
CA SER A 200 21.23 -8.79 31.14
C SER A 200 22.12 -8.11 30.09
N THR A 201 21.86 -6.82 29.82
CA THR A 201 22.67 -5.72 30.39
C THR A 201 22.21 -4.35 29.88
N ASN A 202 21.99 -3.44 30.84
CA ASN A 202 21.90 -1.98 30.77
C ASN A 202 20.82 -1.27 29.92
N ARG A 203 20.08 -0.43 30.66
CA ARG A 203 19.09 0.55 30.25
C ARG A 203 19.61 1.55 29.20
N THR A 204 18.63 2.07 28.45
CA THR A 204 18.67 3.18 27.48
C THR A 204 19.11 2.78 26.07
N SER A 205 18.36 1.88 25.43
CA SER A 205 18.41 1.73 23.97
C SER A 205 17.09 2.23 23.40
N ASN A 206 17.13 3.40 22.75
CA ASN A 206 16.16 3.74 21.72
C ASN A 206 15.99 2.51 20.85
N ARG A 207 14.80 1.89 20.85
CA ARG A 207 14.47 0.81 19.91
C ARG A 207 14.47 1.42 18.50
N VAL A 208 15.65 1.53 17.90
CA VAL A 208 15.80 1.79 16.47
C VAL A 208 15.10 0.63 15.79
N SER A 209 14.07 0.93 15.00
CA SER A 209 13.40 -0.05 14.14
C SER A 209 14.47 -0.73 13.30
N GLU A 210 14.59 -2.05 13.43
CA GLU A 210 15.57 -2.85 12.68
C GLU A 210 15.34 -2.63 11.17
N MET A 211 16.36 -2.13 10.47
CA MET A 211 16.29 -1.88 9.03
C MET A 211 16.53 -3.18 8.27
N LYS A 212 15.56 -3.61 7.48
CA LYS A 212 15.64 -4.82 6.66
C LYS A 212 16.08 -4.46 5.24
N THR A 213 17.18 -5.04 4.78
CA THR A 213 17.66 -4.82 3.40
C THR A 213 17.02 -5.83 2.44
N VAL A 214 16.53 -5.35 1.30
CA VAL A 214 15.81 -6.13 0.29
C VAL A 214 16.40 -5.88 -1.08
N THR A 215 16.98 -6.92 -1.68
CA THR A 215 17.45 -6.86 -3.07
C THR A 215 16.33 -7.19 -4.05
N LEU A 216 16.08 -6.32 -5.03
CA LEU A 216 15.23 -6.58 -6.18
C LEU A 216 16.09 -6.75 -7.44
N THR A 217 15.85 -7.80 -8.21
CA THR A 217 16.52 -7.99 -9.50
C THR A 217 15.78 -7.18 -10.56
N LEU A 218 16.34 -6.04 -10.96
CA LEU A 218 15.72 -5.17 -11.96
C LEU A 218 16.20 -5.51 -13.38
N LEU A 219 15.28 -5.41 -14.34
CA LEU A 219 15.61 -5.50 -15.76
C LEU A 219 16.50 -4.33 -16.17
N GLU A 220 17.56 -4.62 -16.92
CA GLU A 220 18.40 -3.58 -17.52
C GLU A 220 17.60 -2.74 -18.52
N ASN A 221 17.80 -1.42 -18.46
CA ASN A 221 17.07 -0.41 -19.26
C ASN A 221 17.07 -0.64 -20.78
N LYS A 222 17.97 -1.47 -21.33
CA LYS A 222 18.09 -1.75 -22.77
C LYS A 222 16.91 -2.55 -23.35
N LYS A 223 16.23 -3.42 -22.58
CA LYS A 223 15.08 -4.20 -23.09
C LYS A 223 13.77 -3.41 -23.14
N THR A 224 13.62 -2.42 -22.27
CA THR A 224 12.40 -1.60 -22.14
C THR A 224 12.17 -0.69 -23.34
N GLU A 225 13.24 -0.29 -24.06
CA GLU A 225 13.15 0.57 -25.25
C GLU A 225 12.51 -0.13 -26.47
N VAL A 226 12.79 -1.41 -26.67
CA VAL A 226 12.26 -2.18 -27.82
C VAL A 226 10.75 -2.42 -27.67
N LYS A 227 10.25 -2.63 -26.45
CA LYS A 227 8.82 -2.82 -26.17
C LYS A 227 8.05 -1.49 -26.24
N ARG A 228 8.65 -0.38 -25.78
CA ARG A 228 8.12 1.00 -25.92
C ARG A 228 7.72 1.30 -27.37
N ARG A 229 8.59 0.98 -28.34
CA ARG A 229 8.32 1.16 -29.78
C ARG A 229 7.17 0.29 -30.32
N LYS A 230 6.96 -0.92 -29.77
CA LYS A 230 5.85 -1.81 -30.19
C LYS A 230 4.50 -1.38 -29.61
N PHE A 231 4.49 -0.84 -28.40
CA PHE A 231 3.27 -0.37 -27.74
C PHE A 231 2.68 0.86 -28.45
N SER A 232 3.53 1.87 -28.74
CA SER A 232 3.15 3.07 -29.50
C SER A 232 2.57 2.75 -30.89
N ARG A 233 3.15 1.79 -31.63
CA ARG A 233 2.64 1.35 -32.95
C ARG A 233 1.24 0.73 -32.94
N LYS A 234 0.81 0.08 -31.85
CA LYS A 234 -0.52 -0.55 -31.76
C LYS A 234 -1.65 0.49 -31.75
N PHE A 235 -1.35 1.74 -31.40
CA PHE A 235 -2.28 2.87 -31.44
C PHE A 235 -2.41 3.42 -32.86
N SER A 236 -1.30 3.69 -33.53
CA SER A 236 -1.29 4.21 -34.90
C SER A 236 -2.02 3.31 -35.91
N SER A 237 -2.00 1.99 -35.71
CA SER A 237 -2.67 1.05 -36.62
C SER A 237 -4.17 0.85 -36.35
N ARG A 238 -4.76 1.50 -35.33
CA ARG A 238 -6.21 1.44 -35.03
C ARG A 238 -6.96 2.72 -35.44
N GLU A 239 -6.24 3.71 -35.98
CA GLU A 239 -6.77 4.98 -36.47
C GLU A 239 -6.86 5.01 -38.02
N GLN A 240 -6.79 3.86 -38.69
CA GLN A 240 -7.09 3.68 -40.11
C GLN A 240 -8.33 2.82 -40.31
#